data_AF-A0A0X3TEX1-F1
#
_entry.id   AF-A0A0X3TEX1-F1
#
_cell.length_a   1.000
_cell.length_b   1.000
_cell.length_c   1.000
_cell.angle_alpha   90.00
_cell.angle_beta   90.00
_cell.angle_gamma   90.00
#
_symmetry.space_group_name_H-M   'P 1'
#
loop_
_entity.id
_entity.type
_entity.pdbx_description
1 polymer ?
#
loop_
_entity_poly.entity_id
_entity_poly.type
_entity_poly.pdbx_seq_one_letter_code
_entity_poly.pdbx_strand_id
1 'polypeptide(L)'
;MSDDKNHDEELLGAFIQKPEKVPYYQRGLDKMQVGHVFSFKWHWSWWAFFFGWAFLLYRKAYLPALGAFIIAFFMSFIPFFGWLITSIVLGGVSPYFVLKKYHDLKSQAGDNEEDQLRAMQNFGGYHSWVVWVTVIFYALIFLFVFAAFLPNS
;
A
#
# COMPACT_ATOMS: atom_id res chain seq x y z
N MET A 1 25.72 -5.03 14.76
CA MET A 1 24.82 -5.77 13.85
C MET A 1 23.46 -6.08 14.47
N SER A 2 23.31 -6.10 15.81
CA SER A 2 22.01 -6.13 16.50
C SER A 2 21.36 -4.74 16.63
N ASP A 3 22.18 -3.69 16.69
CA ASP A 3 21.73 -2.30 16.89
C ASP A 3 20.97 -1.73 15.67
N ASP A 4 21.54 -1.92 14.48
CA ASP A 4 20.98 -1.47 13.20
C ASP A 4 19.59 -2.09 12.89
N LYS A 5 19.37 -3.33 13.32
CA LYS A 5 18.06 -4.00 13.15
C LYS A 5 16.99 -3.43 14.08
N ASN A 6 17.32 -3.17 15.34
CA ASN A 6 16.38 -2.54 16.27
C ASN A 6 16.04 -1.12 15.83
N HIS A 7 17.03 -0.38 15.32
CA HIS A 7 16.83 0.96 14.79
C HIS A 7 15.90 0.96 13.56
N ASP A 8 16.10 0.04 12.62
CA ASP A 8 15.22 -0.11 11.45
C ASP A 8 13.80 -0.53 11.80
N GLU A 9 13.64 -1.40 12.80
CA GLU A 9 12.32 -1.78 13.31
C GLU A 9 11.59 -0.60 13.96
N GLU A 10 12.32 0.27 14.68
CA GLU A 10 11.77 1.48 15.30
C GLU A 10 11.32 2.50 14.24
N LEU A 11 12.18 2.79 13.27
CA LEU A 11 11.87 3.69 12.15
C LEU A 11 10.69 3.16 11.32
N LEU A 12 10.68 1.85 11.05
CA LEU A 12 9.57 1.21 10.37
C LEU A 12 8.30 1.33 11.21
N GLY A 13 8.36 1.07 12.52
CA GLY A 13 7.25 1.27 13.45
C GLY A 13 6.67 2.68 13.39
N ALA A 14 7.54 3.68 13.42
CA ALA A 14 7.19 5.10 13.30
C ALA A 14 6.56 5.44 11.93
N PHE A 15 7.03 4.81 10.86
CA PHE A 15 6.48 4.98 9.52
C PHE A 15 5.14 4.27 9.33
N ILE A 16 4.96 3.07 9.87
CA ILE A 16 3.73 2.29 9.73
C ILE A 16 2.61 2.84 10.64
N GLN A 17 2.97 3.34 11.84
CA GLN A 17 2.05 3.83 12.89
C GLN A 17 0.95 2.82 13.28
N LYS A 18 1.23 1.53 13.07
CA LYS A 18 0.38 0.41 13.44
C LYS A 18 1.26 -0.76 13.89
N PRO A 19 1.48 -0.94 15.20
CA PRO A 19 2.41 -1.95 15.72
C PRO A 19 2.04 -3.36 15.26
N GLU A 20 0.73 -3.65 15.20
CA GLU A 20 0.16 -4.92 14.71
C GLU A 20 0.55 -5.29 13.25
N LYS A 21 0.93 -4.31 12.42
CA LYS A 21 1.33 -4.54 11.02
C LYS A 21 2.84 -4.46 10.80
N VAL A 22 3.62 -4.01 11.79
CA VAL A 22 5.09 -3.90 11.65
C VAL A 22 5.73 -5.24 11.25
N PRO A 23 5.39 -6.41 11.85
CA PRO A 23 6.00 -7.68 11.46
C PRO A 23 5.70 -8.12 10.02
N TYR A 24 4.60 -7.62 9.43
CA TYR A 24 4.30 -7.86 8.03
C TYR A 24 5.25 -7.06 7.13
N TYR A 25 5.39 -5.76 7.39
CA TYR A 25 6.26 -4.89 6.61
C TYR A 25 7.75 -5.20 6.82
N GLN A 26 8.16 -5.61 8.02
CA GLN A 26 9.55 -6.03 8.30
C GLN A 26 9.94 -7.21 7.40
N ARG A 27 9.10 -8.25 7.34
CA ARG A 27 9.33 -9.40 6.45
C ARG A 27 9.34 -9.02 4.96
N GLY A 28 8.67 -7.94 4.59
CA GLY A 28 8.72 -7.40 3.23
C GLY A 28 10.05 -6.67 2.99
N LEU A 29 10.45 -5.82 3.94
CA LEU A 29 11.69 -5.07 3.91
C LEU A 29 12.90 -6.01 3.84
N ASP A 30 12.98 -7.00 4.71
CA ASP A 30 14.05 -8.02 4.75
C ASP A 30 14.20 -8.77 3.41
N LYS A 31 13.11 -8.89 2.63
CA LYS A 31 13.14 -9.53 1.31
C LYS A 31 13.62 -8.56 0.22
N MET A 32 13.19 -7.31 0.29
CA MET A 32 13.39 -6.31 -0.77
C MET A 32 14.73 -5.58 -0.65
N GLN A 33 15.21 -5.39 0.58
CA GLN A 33 16.46 -4.71 0.91
C GLN A 33 17.53 -5.75 1.21
N VAL A 34 18.42 -5.99 0.24
CA VAL A 34 19.56 -6.89 0.42
C VAL A 34 20.83 -6.04 0.33
N GLY A 35 21.45 -5.78 1.48
CA GLY A 35 22.55 -4.82 1.59
C GLY A 35 22.09 -3.40 1.26
N HIS A 36 22.77 -2.74 0.31
CA HIS A 36 22.45 -1.38 -0.15
C HIS A 36 21.50 -1.34 -1.36
N VAL A 37 21.03 -2.49 -1.84
CA VAL A 37 20.18 -2.56 -3.03
C VAL A 37 18.73 -2.81 -2.62
N PHE A 38 17.86 -1.86 -2.95
CA PHE A 38 16.41 -2.01 -2.81
C PHE A 38 15.80 -2.50 -4.13
N SER A 39 15.26 -3.72 -4.13
CA SER A 39 14.73 -4.38 -5.32
C SER A 39 13.30 -4.87 -5.13
N PHE A 40 12.51 -4.89 -6.21
CA PHE A 40 11.18 -5.46 -6.17
C PHE A 40 11.23 -6.96 -5.87
N LYS A 41 10.52 -7.38 -4.82
CA LYS A 41 10.22 -8.78 -4.53
C LYS A 41 8.73 -8.94 -4.28
N TRP A 42 8.20 -10.10 -4.65
CA TRP A 42 6.79 -10.38 -4.44
C TRP A 42 6.47 -10.47 -2.94
N HIS A 43 5.57 -9.63 -2.46
CA HIS A 43 5.08 -9.64 -1.08
C HIS A 43 3.58 -9.43 -1.06
N TRP A 44 2.84 -10.47 -0.67
CA TRP A 44 1.40 -10.52 -0.86
C TRP A 44 0.63 -9.75 0.22
N SER A 45 -0.34 -8.93 -0.19
CA SER A 45 -1.32 -8.28 0.69
C SER A 45 -2.74 -8.62 0.23
N TRP A 46 -3.49 -9.31 1.08
CA TRP A 46 -4.92 -9.55 0.86
C TRP A 46 -5.72 -8.25 0.76
N TRP A 47 -5.31 -7.23 1.53
CA TRP A 47 -6.01 -5.95 1.51
C TRP A 47 -5.76 -5.20 0.20
N ALA A 48 -4.54 -5.29 -0.34
CA ALA A 48 -4.22 -4.71 -1.65
C ALA A 48 -4.79 -5.53 -2.83
N PHE A 49 -5.06 -6.82 -2.64
CA PHE A 49 -5.72 -7.63 -3.67
C PHE A 49 -7.14 -7.13 -3.95
N PHE A 50 -7.97 -6.98 -2.91
CA PHE A 50 -9.35 -6.52 -3.09
C PHE A 50 -9.46 -5.01 -3.31
N PHE A 51 -8.56 -4.24 -2.70
CA PHE A 51 -8.66 -2.78 -2.61
C PHE A 51 -7.35 -2.08 -3.00
N GLY A 52 -6.67 -2.51 -4.05
CA GLY A 52 -5.29 -2.08 -4.36
C GLY A 52 -5.04 -0.56 -4.41
N TRP A 53 -5.87 0.20 -5.12
CA TRP A 53 -5.74 1.66 -5.16
C TRP A 53 -6.01 2.29 -3.79
N ALA A 54 -7.03 1.81 -3.07
CA ALA A 54 -7.40 2.30 -1.75
C ALA A 54 -6.36 1.92 -0.68
N PHE A 55 -5.71 0.77 -0.83
CA PHE A 55 -4.59 0.33 0.00
C PHE A 55 -3.45 1.34 -0.06
N LEU A 56 -3.06 1.72 -1.28
CA LEU A 56 -2.00 2.70 -1.51
C LEU A 56 -2.41 4.08 -1.00
N LEU A 57 -3.65 4.49 -1.24
CA LEU A 57 -4.19 5.77 -0.77
C LEU A 57 -4.18 5.84 0.76
N TYR A 58 -4.63 4.78 1.43
CA TYR A 58 -4.62 4.67 2.88
C TYR A 58 -3.23 4.78 3.46
N ARG A 59 -2.20 4.25 2.80
CA ARG A 59 -0.79 4.37 3.21
C ARG A 59 -0.11 5.66 2.72
N LYS A 60 -0.91 6.66 2.32
CA LYS A 60 -0.43 7.96 1.82
C LYS A 60 0.51 7.84 0.63
N ALA A 61 0.36 6.81 -0.19
CA ALA A 61 1.11 6.61 -1.42
C ALA A 61 0.26 7.13 -2.60
N TYR A 62 0.05 8.45 -2.64
CA TYR A 62 -0.94 9.08 -3.54
C TYR A 62 -0.66 8.85 -5.03
N LEU A 63 0.60 9.00 -5.45
CA LEU A 63 0.98 8.84 -6.85
C LEU A 63 0.76 7.40 -7.35
N PRO A 64 1.26 6.34 -6.68
CA PRO A 64 0.95 4.97 -7.10
C PRO A 64 -0.52 4.61 -6.88
N ALA A 65 -1.23 5.22 -5.91
CA ALA A 65 -2.68 5.01 -5.74
C ALA A 65 -3.47 5.52 -6.94
N LEU A 66 -3.14 6.71 -7.45
CA LEU A 66 -3.77 7.26 -8.65
C LEU A 66 -3.47 6.40 -9.87
N GLY A 67 -2.22 5.98 -10.05
CA GLY A 67 -1.84 5.05 -11.12
C GLY A 67 -2.61 3.72 -11.05
N ALA A 68 -2.71 3.13 -9.85
CA ALA A 68 -3.47 1.90 -9.63
C ALA A 68 -4.97 2.08 -9.91
N PHE A 69 -5.55 3.23 -9.55
CA PHE A 69 -6.95 3.55 -9.84
C PHE A 69 -7.21 3.64 -11.34
N ILE A 70 -6.35 4.37 -12.08
CA ILE A 70 -6.47 4.51 -13.53
C ILE A 70 -6.34 3.15 -14.23
N ILE A 71 -5.35 2.34 -13.84
CA ILE A 71 -5.16 0.99 -14.38
C ILE A 71 -6.40 0.13 -14.10
N ALA A 72 -6.91 0.13 -12.86
CA ALA A 72 -8.11 -0.62 -12.50
C ALA A 72 -9.34 -0.16 -13.28
N PHE A 73 -9.50 1.14 -13.50
CA PHE A 73 -10.58 1.70 -14.30
C PHE A 73 -10.53 1.20 -15.74
N PHE A 74 -9.38 1.29 -16.42
CA PHE A 74 -9.27 0.78 -17.79
C PHE A 74 -9.40 -0.75 -17.89
N MET A 75 -8.87 -1.48 -16.91
CA MET A 75 -8.98 -2.94 -16.86
C MET A 75 -10.41 -3.41 -16.58
N SER A 76 -11.29 -2.55 -16.05
CA SER A 76 -12.70 -2.88 -15.83
C SER A 76 -13.48 -3.08 -17.15
N PHE A 77 -13.00 -2.54 -18.27
CA PHE A 77 -13.59 -2.76 -19.59
C PHE A 77 -13.30 -4.15 -20.16
N ILE A 78 -12.33 -4.89 -19.60
CA ILE A 78 -12.02 -6.26 -20.00
C ILE A 78 -12.81 -7.23 -19.11
N PRO A 79 -13.80 -7.95 -19.67
CA PRO A 79 -14.66 -8.82 -18.87
C PRO A 79 -13.87 -9.98 -18.23
N PHE A 80 -14.23 -10.30 -16.98
CA PHE A 80 -13.70 -11.37 -16.11
C PHE A 80 -12.19 -11.31 -15.78
N PHE A 81 -11.31 -11.28 -16.77
CA PHE A 81 -9.87 -11.38 -16.56
C PHE A 81 -9.21 -10.07 -16.16
N GLY A 82 -9.74 -8.92 -16.61
CA GLY A 82 -9.16 -7.61 -16.33
C GLY A 82 -9.11 -7.30 -14.83
N TRP A 83 -10.23 -7.54 -14.14
CA TRP A 83 -10.30 -7.37 -12.69
C TRP A 83 -9.37 -8.32 -11.93
N LEU A 84 -9.36 -9.61 -12.27
CA LEU A 84 -8.58 -10.61 -11.56
C LEU A 84 -7.07 -10.38 -11.71
N ILE A 85 -6.59 -10.16 -12.94
CA ILE A 85 -5.17 -9.91 -13.21
C ILE A 85 -4.71 -8.66 -12.47
N THR A 86 -5.49 -7.57 -12.57
CA THR A 86 -5.17 -6.31 -11.88
C THR A 86 -5.12 -6.49 -10.37
N SER A 87 -6.06 -7.24 -9.80
CA SER A 87 -6.12 -7.52 -8.36
C SER A 87 -4.90 -8.32 -7.89
N ILE A 88 -4.47 -9.35 -8.64
CA ILE A 88 -3.27 -10.14 -8.31
C ILE A 88 -2.03 -9.24 -8.35
N VAL A 89 -1.86 -8.45 -9.41
CA VAL A 89 -0.72 -7.55 -9.57
C VAL A 89 -0.69 -6.52 -8.44
N LEU A 90 -1.81 -5.86 -8.13
CA LEU A 90 -1.88 -4.88 -7.05
C LEU A 90 -1.68 -5.53 -5.67
N GLY A 91 -2.14 -6.77 -5.47
CA GLY A 91 -1.92 -7.56 -4.26
C GLY A 91 -0.44 -7.76 -3.92
N GLY A 92 0.41 -7.97 -4.92
CA GLY A 92 1.85 -8.15 -4.73
C GLY A 92 2.68 -6.86 -4.85
N VAL A 93 2.27 -5.92 -5.70
CA VAL A 93 3.04 -4.70 -6.00
C VAL A 93 2.77 -3.58 -5.00
N SER A 94 1.57 -3.48 -4.43
CA SER A 94 1.23 -2.36 -3.54
C SER A 94 2.10 -2.31 -2.28
N PRO A 95 2.41 -3.43 -1.59
CA PRO A 95 3.32 -3.41 -0.45
C PRO A 95 4.72 -2.92 -0.80
N TYR A 96 5.21 -3.22 -2.02
CA TYR A 96 6.48 -2.70 -2.51
C TYR A 96 6.48 -1.17 -2.59
N PHE A 97 5.42 -0.53 -3.11
CA PHE A 97 5.37 0.93 -3.17
C PHE A 97 5.38 1.59 -1.78
N VAL A 98 4.78 0.93 -0.78
CA VAL A 98 4.82 1.39 0.61
C VAL A 98 6.23 1.29 1.18
N LEU A 99 6.92 0.17 0.96
CA LEU A 99 8.29 -0.04 1.41
C LEU A 99 9.31 0.81 0.64
N LYS A 100 9.06 1.04 -0.65
CA LYS A 100 9.86 1.97 -1.47
C LYS A 100 9.77 3.38 -0.91
N LYS A 101 8.56 3.85 -0.58
CA LYS A 101 8.37 5.15 0.05
C LYS A 101 9.13 5.24 1.39
N TYR A 102 9.11 4.19 2.20
CA TYR A 102 9.90 4.12 3.43
C TYR A 102 11.40 4.26 3.14
N HIS A 103 11.92 3.46 2.20
CA HIS A 103 13.33 3.50 1.81
C HIS A 103 13.75 4.88 1.29
N ASP A 104 12.95 5.48 0.40
CA ASP A 104 13.19 6.80 -0.18
C ASP A 104 13.16 7.91 0.89
N LEU A 105 12.28 7.80 1.90
CA LEU A 105 12.24 8.72 3.05
C LEU A 105 13.47 8.56 3.94
N LYS A 106 13.88 7.32 4.23
CA LYS A 106 15.08 7.04 5.02
C LYS A 106 16.32 7.62 4.35
N SER A 107 16.47 7.44 3.04
CA SER A 107 17.63 7.99 2.32
C SER A 107 17.63 9.52 2.22
N GLN A 108 16.45 10.17 2.22
CA GLN A 108 16.33 11.64 2.15
C GLN A 108 16.58 12.33 3.50
N ALA A 109 16.26 11.67 4.61
CA ALA A 109 16.40 12.24 5.95
C ALA A 109 17.86 12.29 6.46
N GLY A 110 18.83 11.72 5.72
CA GLY A 110 20.25 11.74 6.08
C GLY A 110 20.58 10.81 7.26
N ASP A 111 21.74 10.98 7.89
CA ASP A 111 22.24 10.08 8.95
C ASP A 111 21.78 10.48 10.37
N ASN A 112 21.01 11.56 10.53
CA ASN A 112 20.53 11.97 11.85
C ASN A 112 19.27 11.19 12.25
N GLU A 113 19.39 10.36 13.29
CA GLU A 113 18.32 9.50 13.79
C GLU A 113 17.05 10.27 14.17
N GLU A 114 17.18 11.44 14.79
CA GLU A 114 16.00 12.25 15.17
C GLU A 114 15.25 12.76 13.94
N ASP A 115 15.97 13.19 12.91
CA ASP A 115 15.37 13.71 11.67
C ASP A 115 14.73 12.58 10.87
N GLN A 116 15.36 11.39 10.83
CA GLN A 116 14.76 10.18 10.27
C GLN A 116 13.46 9.83 10.98
N LEU A 117 13.46 9.78 12.32
CA LEU A 117 12.27 9.43 13.10
C LEU A 117 11.14 10.44 12.87
N ARG A 118 11.44 11.74 12.89
CA ARG A 118 10.46 12.81 12.61
C ARG A 118 9.92 12.70 11.19
N ALA A 119 10.77 12.44 10.20
CA ALA A 119 10.34 12.24 8.82
C ALA A 119 9.40 11.04 8.67
N MET A 120 9.72 9.91 9.31
CA MET A 120 8.87 8.71 9.32
C MET A 120 7.51 8.97 9.95
N GLN A 121 7.46 9.70 11.07
CA GLN A 121 6.21 10.06 11.75
C GLN A 121 5.36 11.03 10.93
N ASN A 122 5.99 12.01 10.27
CA ASN A 122 5.26 13.04 9.52
C ASN A 122 4.73 12.53 8.18
N PHE A 123 5.57 11.84 7.40
CA PHE A 123 5.24 11.41 6.04
C PHE A 123 4.67 9.98 5.97
N GLY A 124 4.87 9.19 7.01
CA GLY A 124 4.28 7.87 7.19
C GLY A 124 2.83 7.93 7.70
N GLY A 125 2.41 6.83 8.29
CA GLY A 125 1.09 6.63 8.85
C GLY A 125 0.03 6.26 7.82
N TYR A 126 -1.22 6.52 8.19
CA TYR A 126 -2.36 6.14 7.39
C TYR A 126 -3.53 7.11 7.52
N HIS A 127 -4.46 7.02 6.57
CA HIS A 127 -5.68 7.80 6.58
C HIS A 127 -6.92 6.93 6.77
N SER A 128 -7.46 6.89 7.99
CA SER A 128 -8.65 6.09 8.34
C SER A 128 -9.88 6.43 7.50
N TRP A 129 -10.01 7.68 7.06
CA TRP A 129 -11.13 8.13 6.20
C TRP A 129 -11.20 7.36 4.88
N VAL A 130 -10.06 6.85 4.39
CA VAL A 130 -9.99 6.07 3.14
C VAL A 130 -10.78 4.77 3.26
N VAL A 131 -10.86 4.17 4.45
CA VAL A 131 -11.67 2.96 4.67
C VAL A 131 -13.14 3.26 4.39
N TRP A 132 -13.66 4.36 4.94
CA TRP A 132 -15.04 4.77 4.72
C TRP A 132 -15.33 5.12 3.26
N VAL A 133 -14.42 5.86 2.61
CA VAL A 133 -14.55 6.19 1.18
C VAL A 133 -14.54 4.94 0.32
N THR A 134 -13.70 3.96 0.66
CA THR A 134 -13.66 2.66 -0.01
C THR A 134 -14.99 1.94 0.16
N VAL A 135 -15.48 1.80 1.39
CA VAL A 135 -16.76 1.14 1.68
C VAL A 135 -17.91 1.77 0.91
N ILE A 136 -18.02 3.11 0.93
CA ILE A 136 -19.07 3.84 0.19
C ILE A 136 -18.92 3.63 -1.32
N PHE A 137 -17.71 3.76 -1.86
CA PHE A 137 -17.46 3.59 -3.29
C PHE A 137 -17.86 2.19 -3.79
N TYR A 138 -17.44 1.13 -3.10
CA TYR A 138 -17.82 -0.24 -3.49
C TYR A 138 -19.29 -0.54 -3.22
N ALA A 139 -19.90 0.03 -2.19
CA ALA A 139 -21.35 -0.07 -1.98
C ALA A 139 -22.15 0.58 -3.12
N LEU A 140 -21.71 1.75 -3.62
CA LEU A 140 -22.33 2.41 -4.76
C LEU A 140 -22.17 1.59 -6.05
N ILE A 141 -20.98 1.03 -6.30
CA ILE A 141 -20.77 0.12 -7.44
C ILE A 141 -21.69 -1.09 -7.32
N PHE A 142 -21.77 -1.70 -6.15
CA PHE A 142 -22.64 -2.85 -5.92
C PHE A 142 -24.11 -2.51 -6.18
N LEU A 143 -24.59 -1.37 -5.67
CA LEU A 143 -25.96 -0.91 -5.92
C LEU A 143 -26.23 -0.59 -7.39
N PHE A 144 -25.28 0.04 -8.08
CA PHE A 144 -25.39 0.33 -9.50
C PHE A 144 -25.48 -0.94 -10.34
N VAL A 145 -24.58 -1.89 -10.09
CA VAL A 145 -24.59 -3.20 -10.74
C VAL A 145 -25.89 -3.93 -10.42
N PHE A 146 -26.27 -4.01 -9.15
CA PHE A 146 -27.50 -4.66 -8.71
C PHE A 146 -28.75 -4.06 -9.38
N ALA A 147 -28.84 -2.73 -9.44
CA ALA A 147 -29.94 -2.03 -10.11
C ALA A 147 -29.98 -2.31 -11.62
N ALA A 148 -28.82 -2.43 -12.28
CA ALA A 148 -28.76 -2.80 -13.70
C ALA A 148 -29.25 -4.23 -14.00
N PHE A 149 -29.24 -5.11 -13.00
CA PHE A 149 -29.78 -6.48 -13.09
C PHE A 149 -31.24 -6.60 -12.63
N LEU A 150 -31.84 -5.54 -12.07
CA LEU A 150 -33.28 -5.54 -11.80
C LEU A 150 -34.03 -5.54 -13.15
N PRO A 151 -35.01 -6.44 -13.35
CA PRO A 151 -35.82 -6.42 -14.55
C PRO A 151 -36.56 -5.08 -14.61
N ASN A 152 -36.39 -4.34 -15.71
CA ASN A 152 -37.21 -3.18 -16.01
C ASN A 152 -38.66 -3.68 -16.20
N SER A 153 -39.48 -3.52 -15.16
CA SER A 153 -40.92 -3.75 -15.20
C SER A 153 -41.65 -2.63 -15.92
#